data_AF-A0A350DPP6-F1
#
_entry.id   AF-A0A350DPP6-F1
#
_cell.length_a   1.000
_cell.length_b   1.000
_cell.length_c   1.000
_cell.angle_alpha   90.00
_cell.angle_beta   90.00
_cell.angle_gamma   90.00
#
_symmetry.space_group_name_H-M   'P 1'
#
loop_
_entity.id
_entity.type
_entity.pdbx_description
1 polymer ?
#
loop_
_entity_poly.entity_id
_entity_poly.type
_entity_poly.pdbx_seq_one_letter_code
_entity_poly.pdbx_strand_id
1 'polypeptide(L)'
;NHAQSLQDSTKHQPDSLEHMALFAKAEGMLSKALGQFSAVVEAYPELKADSMIKELMDELTNTENRIGFARQHYNDSVMFYNNDREVFPNNLVSTTFGFRPLSPPVFEDRKVIAQAPVVDMG
;
A
#
# COMPACT_ATOMS: atom_id res chain seq x y z
N ASN A 1 37.57 -9.24 11.67
CA ASN A 1 36.17 -9.32 12.12
C ASN A 1 35.47 -7.96 12.03
N HIS A 2 35.36 -7.39 10.83
CA HIS A 2 34.64 -6.13 10.56
C HIS A 2 33.61 -6.27 9.42
N ALA A 3 33.48 -7.49 8.86
CA ALA A 3 32.53 -7.82 7.80
C ALA A 3 31.19 -8.37 8.35
N GLN A 4 31.15 -8.82 9.61
CA GLN A 4 29.92 -9.31 10.25
C GLN A 4 29.08 -8.16 10.84
N SER A 5 29.69 -7.02 11.18
CA SER A 5 28.96 -5.85 11.69
C SER A 5 28.13 -5.11 10.64
N LEU A 6 28.31 -5.45 9.35
CA LEU A 6 27.46 -4.94 8.26
C LEU A 6 26.23 -5.84 8.00
N GLN A 7 26.19 -7.06 8.55
CA GLN A 7 25.04 -7.95 8.41
C GLN A 7 23.96 -7.65 9.47
N ASP A 8 24.35 -7.21 10.67
CA ASP A 8 23.41 -6.92 11.75
C ASP A 8 22.60 -5.62 11.55
N SER A 9 23.01 -4.73 10.64
CA SER A 9 22.24 -3.51 10.31
C SER A 9 20.95 -3.77 9.51
N THR A 10 20.73 -4.99 9.01
CA THR A 10 19.55 -5.34 8.19
C THR A 10 18.42 -6.02 8.98
N LYS A 11 18.59 -6.22 10.29
CA LYS A 11 17.54 -6.82 11.15
C LYS A 11 16.36 -5.90 11.47
N HIS A 12 16.42 -4.62 11.07
CA HIS A 12 15.35 -3.64 11.32
C HIS A 12 15.09 -2.75 10.10
N GLN A 13 14.98 -3.34 8.92
CA GLN A 13 14.36 -2.65 7.78
C GLN A 13 12.90 -3.12 7.67
N PRO A 14 11.94 -2.40 8.29
CA PRO A 14 10.51 -2.65 8.11
C PRO A 14 10.01 -2.35 6.67
N ASP A 15 10.92 -2.09 5.73
CA ASP A 15 10.67 -1.43 4.45
C ASP A 15 11.19 -2.24 3.25
N SER A 16 11.32 -3.56 3.41
CA SER A 16 11.61 -4.41 2.24
C SER A 16 10.37 -4.44 1.35
N LEU A 17 10.57 -4.24 0.03
CA LEU A 17 9.51 -4.31 -0.98
C LEU A 17 8.68 -5.61 -0.87
N GLU A 18 9.31 -6.67 -0.39
CA GLU A 18 8.68 -7.96 -0.11
C GLU A 18 7.69 -7.91 1.06
N HIS A 19 8.02 -7.26 2.17
CA HIS A 19 7.09 -7.06 3.29
C HIS A 19 5.88 -6.22 2.88
N MET A 20 6.09 -5.20 2.04
CA MET A 20 5.00 -4.38 1.51
C MET A 20 4.09 -5.16 0.57
N ALA A 21 4.64 -6.06 -0.25
CA ALA A 21 3.86 -6.95 -1.11
C ALA A 21 3.05 -7.98 -0.30
N LEU A 22 3.64 -8.55 0.76
CA LEU A 22 2.95 -9.45 1.69
C LEU A 22 1.82 -8.73 2.43
N PHE A 23 2.09 -7.51 2.92
CA PHE A 23 1.09 -6.65 3.53
C PHE A 23 -0.06 -6.35 2.57
N ALA A 24 0.24 -5.91 1.34
CA ALA A 24 -0.76 -5.64 0.30
C ALA A 24 -1.69 -6.84 0.04
N LYS A 25 -1.14 -8.06 0.06
CA LYS A 25 -1.91 -9.30 -0.09
C LYS A 25 -2.78 -9.60 1.14
N ALA A 26 -2.25 -9.44 2.35
CA ALA A 26 -2.99 -9.62 3.59
C ALA A 26 -4.18 -8.64 3.68
N GLU A 27 -3.95 -7.40 3.30
CA GLU A 27 -4.95 -6.34 3.20
C GLU A 27 -6.07 -6.71 2.22
N GLY A 28 -5.74 -7.14 1.00
CA GLY A 28 -6.76 -7.57 0.04
C GLY A 28 -7.63 -8.73 0.55
N MET A 29 -7.06 -9.67 1.30
CA MET A 29 -7.83 -10.74 1.95
C MET A 29 -8.75 -10.19 3.05
N LEU A 30 -8.28 -9.22 3.85
CA LEU A 30 -9.06 -8.56 4.88
C LEU A 30 -10.23 -7.77 4.28
N SER A 31 -9.99 -6.95 3.25
CA SER A 31 -11.03 -6.19 2.56
C SER A 31 -12.12 -7.10 1.99
N LYS A 32 -11.74 -8.27 1.45
CA LYS A 32 -12.70 -9.28 0.98
C LYS A 32 -13.53 -9.87 2.12
N ALA A 33 -12.92 -10.19 3.25
CA ALA A 33 -13.61 -10.69 4.43
C ALA A 33 -14.57 -9.64 5.01
N LEU A 34 -14.17 -8.36 5.03
CA LEU A 34 -15.02 -7.25 5.44
C LEU A 34 -16.19 -7.03 4.49
N GLY A 35 -15.99 -7.16 3.18
CA GLY A 35 -17.09 -7.12 2.21
C GLY A 35 -18.13 -8.21 2.45
N GLN A 36 -17.69 -9.43 2.77
CA GLN A 36 -18.59 -10.54 3.15
C GLN A 36 -19.30 -10.26 4.47
N PHE A 37 -18.58 -9.73 5.46
CA PHE A 37 -19.15 -9.36 6.76
C PHE A 37 -20.22 -8.27 6.61
N SER A 38 -19.97 -7.22 5.82
CA SER A 38 -20.96 -6.17 5.54
C SER A 38 -22.23 -6.74 4.90
N ALA A 39 -22.10 -7.68 3.96
CA ALA A 39 -23.26 -8.34 3.35
C ALA A 39 -24.09 -9.14 4.38
N VAL A 40 -23.43 -9.77 5.36
CA VAL A 40 -24.11 -10.44 6.48
C VAL A 40 -24.82 -9.40 7.36
N VAL A 41 -24.15 -8.31 7.74
CA VAL A 41 -24.76 -7.26 8.58
C VAL A 41 -25.97 -6.62 7.89
N GLU A 42 -25.97 -6.47 6.57
CA GLU A 42 -27.14 -5.99 5.83
C GLU A 42 -28.34 -6.95 5.86
N ALA A 43 -28.08 -8.26 5.91
CA ALA A 43 -29.11 -9.28 6.00
C ALA A 43 -29.73 -9.40 7.41
N TYR A 44 -29.07 -8.88 8.44
CA TYR A 44 -29.46 -8.99 9.86
C TYR A 44 -29.59 -7.59 10.51
N PRO A 45 -30.77 -6.96 10.44
CA PRO A 45 -31.02 -5.61 10.96
C PRO A 45 -30.69 -5.43 12.45
N GLU A 46 -30.81 -6.48 13.24
CA GLU A 46 -30.43 -6.51 14.65
C GLU A 46 -28.93 -6.33 14.86
N LEU A 47 -28.08 -6.94 14.02
CA LEU A 47 -26.63 -6.74 14.03
C LEU A 47 -26.26 -5.33 13.58
N LYS A 48 -27.02 -4.78 12.63
CA LYS A 48 -26.83 -3.41 12.15
C LYS A 48 -27.16 -2.36 13.21
N ALA A 49 -28.13 -2.65 14.08
CA ALA A 49 -28.54 -1.76 15.17
C ALA A 49 -27.64 -1.89 16.41
N ASP A 50 -26.81 -2.93 16.48
CA ASP A 50 -25.86 -3.13 17.58
C ASP A 50 -24.78 -2.05 17.57
N SER A 51 -24.62 -1.34 18.69
CA SER A 51 -23.69 -0.22 18.81
C SER A 51 -22.23 -0.65 18.71
N MET A 52 -21.88 -1.85 19.19
CA MET A 52 -20.51 -2.35 19.17
C MET A 52 -20.08 -2.70 17.75
N ILE A 53 -20.99 -3.27 16.95
CA ILE A 53 -20.74 -3.52 15.51
C ILE A 53 -20.55 -2.21 14.76
N LYS A 54 -21.38 -1.19 15.05
CA LYS A 54 -21.25 0.12 14.43
C LYS A 54 -19.90 0.78 14.73
N GLU A 55 -19.46 0.76 16.00
CA GLU A 55 -18.15 1.29 16.40
C GLU A 55 -16.99 0.57 15.70
N LEU A 56 -17.06 -0.76 15.59
CA LEU A 56 -16.05 -1.54 14.86
C LEU A 56 -15.98 -1.13 13.39
N MET A 57 -17.13 -0.97 12.71
CA MET A 57 -17.17 -0.55 11.31
C MET A 57 -16.61 0.87 11.11
N ASP A 58 -16.89 1.78 12.04
CA ASP A 58 -16.36 3.15 12.01
C ASP A 58 -14.83 3.14 12.20
N GLU A 59 -14.31 2.32 13.12
CA GLU A 59 -12.86 2.19 13.34
C GLU A 59 -12.14 1.51 12.18
N LEU A 60 -12.75 0.50 11.56
CA LEU A 60 -12.24 -0.14 10.34
C LEU A 60 -12.19 0.85 9.18
N THR A 61 -13.24 1.66 9.00
CA THR A 61 -13.27 2.70 7.97
C THR A 61 -12.17 3.74 8.18
N ASN A 62 -11.95 4.17 9.43
CA ASN A 62 -10.86 5.06 9.77
C ASN A 62 -9.48 4.43 9.51
N THR A 63 -9.34 3.14 9.80
CA THR A 63 -8.12 2.38 9.54
C THR A 63 -7.85 2.26 8.03
N GLU A 64 -8.86 1.96 7.22
CA GLU A 64 -8.74 1.90 5.75
C GLU A 64 -8.33 3.25 5.17
N ASN A 65 -8.93 4.35 5.65
CA ASN A 65 -8.53 5.69 5.21
C ASN A 65 -7.04 5.96 5.48
N ARG A 66 -6.55 5.63 6.70
CA ARG A 66 -5.13 5.77 7.06
C ARG A 66 -4.22 4.91 6.19
N ILE A 67 -4.63 3.67 5.93
CA ILE A 67 -3.90 2.77 5.03
C ILE A 67 -3.85 3.35 3.62
N GLY A 68 -4.97 3.87 3.10
CA GLY A 68 -5.05 4.55 1.81
C GLY A 68 -4.05 5.71 1.70
N PHE A 69 -3.99 6.58 2.71
CA PHE A 69 -3.01 7.66 2.78
C PHE A 69 -1.57 7.15 2.80
N ALA A 70 -1.27 6.10 3.58
CA ALA A 70 0.06 5.50 3.62
C ALA A 70 0.46 4.90 2.26
N ARG A 71 -0.48 4.22 1.58
CA ARG A 71 -0.28 3.67 0.23
C ARG A 71 0.02 4.78 -0.78
N GLN A 72 -0.72 5.88 -0.74
CA GLN A 72 -0.48 7.04 -1.62
C GLN A 72 0.90 7.66 -1.35
N HIS A 73 1.20 7.98 -0.08
CA HIS A 73 2.47 8.57 0.31
C HIS A 73 3.67 7.70 -0.10
N TYR A 74 3.55 6.38 0.02
CA TYR A 74 4.57 5.45 -0.43
C TYR A 74 4.78 5.52 -1.95
N ASN A 75 3.69 5.49 -2.73
CA ASN A 75 3.77 5.59 -4.19
C ASN A 75 4.40 6.93 -4.62
N ASP A 76 4.02 8.03 -3.98
CA ASP A 76 4.56 9.35 -4.25
C ASP A 76 6.07 9.40 -3.94
N SER A 77 6.47 8.78 -2.83
CA SER A 77 7.89 8.66 -2.44
C SER A 77 8.70 7.81 -3.44
N VAL A 78 8.15 6.70 -3.91
CA VAL A 78 8.78 5.86 -4.95
C VAL A 78 8.90 6.63 -6.27
N MET A 79 7.85 7.35 -6.68
CA MET A 79 7.87 8.18 -7.88
C MET A 79 8.92 9.28 -7.76
N PHE A 80 8.93 10.01 -6.63
CA PHE A 80 9.91 11.07 -6.37
C PHE A 80 11.34 10.53 -6.42
N TYR A 81 11.61 9.41 -5.74
CA TYR A 81 12.92 8.75 -5.74
C TYR A 81 13.37 8.36 -7.16
N ASN A 82 12.49 7.72 -7.93
CA ASN A 82 12.82 7.27 -9.29
C ASN A 82 13.10 8.47 -10.20
N ASN A 83 12.29 9.54 -10.12
CA ASN A 83 12.50 10.76 -10.88
C ASN A 83 13.82 11.45 -10.49
N ASP A 84 14.09 11.62 -9.18
CA ASP A 84 15.30 12.29 -8.70
C ASP A 84 16.57 11.55 -9.09
N ARG A 85 16.55 10.22 -9.07
CA ARG A 85 17.62 9.36 -9.61
C ARG A 85 17.86 9.61 -11.09
N GLU A 86 16.82 9.79 -11.91
CA GLU A 86 16.93 9.90 -13.36
C GLU A 86 17.45 11.26 -13.84
N VAL A 87 17.45 12.27 -12.96
CA VAL A 87 17.89 13.63 -13.26
C VAL A 87 19.41 13.79 -13.10
N PHE A 88 20.04 14.64 -13.93
CA PHE A 88 21.46 15.00 -13.78
C PHE A 88 21.68 15.90 -12.55
N PRO A 89 22.72 15.68 -11.73
CA PRO A 89 23.81 14.70 -11.89
C PRO A 89 23.55 13.33 -11.23
N ASN A 90 22.41 13.16 -10.58
CA ASN A 90 22.08 11.98 -9.78
C ASN A 90 22.06 10.69 -10.61
N ASN A 91 21.73 10.73 -11.89
CA ASN A 91 21.76 9.57 -12.79
C ASN A 91 23.17 8.96 -12.95
N LEU A 92 24.22 9.79 -12.96
CA LEU A 92 25.61 9.36 -13.03
C LEU A 92 26.04 8.68 -11.73
N VAL A 93 25.73 9.31 -10.60
CA VAL A 93 25.99 8.75 -9.26
C VAL A 93 25.22 7.44 -9.09
N SER A 94 23.94 7.41 -9.47
CA SER A 94 23.08 6.23 -9.35
C SER A 94 23.57 5.05 -10.17
N THR A 95 24.06 5.30 -11.38
CA THR A 95 24.65 4.24 -12.23
C THR A 95 25.98 3.76 -11.66
N THR A 96 26.83 4.67 -11.18
CA THR A 96 28.18 4.36 -10.66
C THR A 96 28.13 3.59 -9.35
N PHE A 97 27.21 3.94 -8.46
CA PHE A 97 27.05 3.31 -7.14
C PHE A 97 25.95 2.24 -7.11
N GLY A 98 25.33 1.95 -8.25
CA GLY A 98 24.39 0.84 -8.40
C GLY A 98 23.07 1.00 -7.63
N PHE A 99 22.62 2.23 -7.38
CA PHE A 99 21.27 2.45 -6.88
C PHE A 99 20.31 1.85 -7.93
N ARG A 100 19.22 1.17 -7.54
CA ARG A 100 18.19 0.60 -8.45
C ARG A 100 16.80 1.22 -8.30
N PRO A 101 16.01 1.35 -9.38
CA PRO A 101 14.67 1.93 -9.29
C PRO A 101 13.81 1.12 -8.33
N LEU A 102 12.95 1.81 -7.58
CA LEU A 102 11.99 1.19 -6.68
C LEU A 102 10.72 0.87 -7.45
N SER A 103 10.13 -0.31 -7.17
CA SER A 103 8.85 -0.70 -7.74
C SER A 103 7.74 -0.48 -6.70
N PRO A 104 6.66 0.23 -7.03
CA PRO A 104 5.54 0.39 -6.10
C PRO A 104 4.83 -0.96 -5.88
N PRO A 105 4.31 -1.24 -4.68
CA PRO A 105 3.53 -2.43 -4.41
C PRO A 105 2.27 -2.49 -5.28
N VAL A 106 1.97 -3.68 -5.78
CA VAL A 106 0.77 -3.95 -6.58
C VAL A 106 -0.35 -4.36 -5.62
N PHE A 107 -1.31 -3.46 -5.40
CA PHE A 107 -2.56 -3.76 -4.71
C PHE A 107 -3.60 -4.23 -5.74
N GLU A 108 -4.30 -5.34 -5.47
CA GLU A 108 -5.26 -5.95 -6.40
C GLU A 108 -6.42 -5.01 -6.77
N ASP A 109 -6.77 -4.07 -5.88
CA ASP A 109 -7.82 -3.05 -6.07
C ASP A 109 -7.53 -2.07 -7.21
N ARG A 110 -6.27 -1.99 -7.66
CA ARG A 110 -5.84 -1.15 -8.78
C ARG A 110 -6.55 -1.51 -10.10
N LYS A 111 -7.10 -2.72 -10.23
CA LYS A 111 -7.89 -3.12 -11.42
C LYS A 111 -9.22 -2.38 -11.55
N VAL A 112 -9.77 -1.84 -10.47
CA VAL A 112 -11.09 -1.19 -10.48
C VAL A 112 -10.98 0.32 -10.81
N ILE A 113 -9.87 0.95 -10.44
CA ILE A 113 -9.66 2.40 -10.58
C ILE A 113 -9.03 2.81 -11.92
N ALA A 114 -8.51 1.85 -12.70
CA ALA A 114 -7.86 2.13 -13.99
C ALA A 114 -8.83 2.31 -15.18
N GLN A 115 -10.14 2.13 -14.97
CA GLN A 115 -11.17 2.48 -15.94
C GLN A 115 -11.72 3.87 -15.63
N ALA A 116 -10.88 4.89 -15.79
CA ALA A 116 -11.41 6.24 -15.96
C ALA A 116 -12.22 6.25 -17.27
N PRO A 117 -13.48 6.71 -17.28
CA PRO A 117 -14.27 6.75 -18.51
C PRO A 117 -13.57 7.69 -19.49
N VAL A 118 -13.31 7.20 -20.70
CA VAL A 118 -12.78 8.03 -21.79
C VAL A 118 -13.88 9.04 -22.09
N VAL A 119 -13.63 10.32 -21.81
CA VAL A 119 -14.56 11.39 -22.18
C VAL A 119 -14.47 11.52 -23.70
N ASP A 120 -15.47 10.97 -24.39
CA ASP A 120 -15.71 11.18 -25.81
C ASP A 120 -16.16 12.63 -26.00
N MET A 121 -15.22 13.50 -26.39
CA MET A 121 -15.52 14.84 -26.88
C MET A 121 -15.79 14.71 -28.38
N GLY A 122 -17.03 14.38 -28.73
CA GLY A 122 -17.53 14.41 -30.11
C GLY A 122 -17.38 15.76 -30.79
#